data_AF-A0A2E3YH75-F1
#
_entry.id   AF-A0A2E3YH75-F1
#
_cell.length_a   1.000
_cell.length_b   1.000
_cell.length_c   1.000
_cell.angle_alpha   90.00
_cell.angle_beta   90.00
_cell.angle_gamma   90.00
#
_symmetry.space_group_name_H-M   'P 1'
#
loop_
_entity.id
_entity.type
_entity.pdbx_description
1 polymer ?
#
loop_
_entity_poly.entity_id
_entity_poly.type
_entity_poly.pdbx_seq_one_letter_code
_entity_poly.pdbx_strand_id
1 'polypeptide(L)'
;KGRRIRNSVLAGTARDRIERSVKEALDYAVVYLQVFRSLGQIEERFDPALKFLTRNGPIVNADAGDEEVAQLGEMVLALFEDVDTLRLLIDLMDRKDAEVRMVGARLSPYSHIVGRDQGRVERVAVTEGLIDQLRQTDPDEIAAQLHSGDKRERARPAAEMITMTVLLGRLIKPTPIRKEIRLLKVNLIIEEFYRSTDDIDHARDQAQEFLRTRLKSLYPDLSREESEAMQEQGEMMLPAVEQKVVAERAAQGVTEKTTDMADGDGDGEDLSAEEKSMGVEIHRIPIRVAGRVRQGPQKIMPDPDDAERHVIAQRDPDTGELVPARRRGGKRYVIKAREGWALEKE
;
A
#
# COMPACT_ATOMS: atom_id res chain seq x y z
N LYS A 1 25.13 10.25 -68.12
CA LYS A 1 24.05 11.27 -68.25
C LYS A 1 22.65 10.70 -67.91
N GLY A 2 22.48 9.96 -66.80
CA GLY A 2 21.20 9.24 -66.51
C GLY A 2 20.59 9.43 -65.13
N ARG A 3 21.20 10.25 -64.24
CA ARG A 3 20.73 10.42 -62.84
C ARG A 3 19.87 11.65 -62.57
N ARG A 4 19.69 12.56 -63.54
CA ARG A 4 18.97 13.84 -63.34
C ARG A 4 17.50 13.84 -63.78
N ILE A 5 16.99 12.79 -64.42
CA ILE A 5 15.66 12.84 -65.08
C ILE A 5 14.53 12.20 -64.23
N ARG A 6 14.82 11.51 -63.13
CA ARG A 6 13.76 10.93 -62.28
C ARG A 6 13.21 11.84 -61.17
N ASN A 7 13.85 12.99 -60.93
CA ASN A 7 13.45 13.93 -59.87
C ASN A 7 12.71 15.18 -60.38
N SER A 8 12.35 15.25 -61.67
CA SER A 8 11.83 16.47 -62.33
C SER A 8 10.32 16.51 -62.54
N VAL A 9 9.55 15.57 -61.96
CA VAL A 9 8.11 15.43 -62.26
C VAL A 9 7.21 16.15 -61.23
N LEU A 10 7.73 16.53 -60.07
CA LEU A 10 6.99 17.25 -59.03
C LEU A 10 7.53 18.68 -58.88
N ALA A 11 6.66 19.68 -58.90
CA ALA A 11 7.00 21.05 -58.51
C ALA A 11 7.62 21.05 -57.10
N GLY A 12 8.61 21.94 -56.84
CA GLY A 12 9.35 21.95 -55.57
C GLY A 12 8.44 21.96 -54.33
N THR A 13 7.32 22.69 -54.38
CA THR A 13 6.31 22.72 -53.32
C THR A 13 5.58 21.39 -53.09
N ALA A 14 5.33 20.63 -54.15
CA ALA A 14 4.72 19.29 -54.05
C ALA A 14 5.72 18.27 -53.50
N ARG A 15 7.00 18.38 -53.89
CA ARG A 15 8.09 17.57 -53.33
C ARG A 15 8.27 17.82 -51.84
N ASP A 16 8.36 19.08 -51.42
CA ASP A 16 8.53 19.44 -50.01
C ASP A 16 7.33 18.96 -49.15
N ARG A 17 6.12 19.01 -49.72
CA ARG A 17 4.92 18.48 -49.04
C ARG A 17 4.97 16.96 -48.89
N ILE A 18 5.38 16.23 -49.94
CA ILE A 18 5.52 14.77 -49.87
C ILE A 18 6.63 14.39 -48.90
N GLU A 19 7.79 15.05 -48.96
CA GLU A 19 8.91 14.80 -48.05
C GLU A 19 8.51 15.02 -46.59
N ARG A 20 7.81 16.12 -46.30
CA ARG A 20 7.26 16.39 -44.97
C ARG A 20 6.27 15.31 -44.53
N SER A 21 5.33 14.94 -45.40
CA SER A 21 4.33 13.91 -45.07
C SER A 21 4.94 12.53 -44.84
N VAL A 22 5.94 12.15 -45.63
CA VAL A 22 6.68 10.89 -45.45
C VAL A 22 7.46 10.92 -44.15
N LYS A 23 8.13 12.04 -43.84
CA LYS A 23 8.88 12.19 -42.59
C LYS A 23 7.96 12.11 -41.37
N GLU A 24 6.83 12.83 -41.38
CA GLU A 24 5.85 12.77 -40.29
C GLU A 24 5.29 11.36 -40.09
N ALA A 25 5.00 10.63 -41.18
CA ALA A 25 4.53 9.25 -41.12
C ALA A 25 5.60 8.28 -40.59
N LEU A 26 6.87 8.49 -40.96
CA LEU A 26 8.00 7.70 -40.46
C LEU A 26 8.23 7.98 -38.97
N ASP A 27 8.30 9.25 -38.57
CA ASP A 27 8.49 9.68 -37.18
C ASP A 27 7.36 9.12 -36.29
N TYR A 28 6.12 9.16 -36.77
CA TYR A 28 4.97 8.54 -36.11
C TYR A 28 5.19 7.05 -35.88
N ALA A 29 5.46 6.27 -36.93
CA ALA A 29 5.62 4.82 -36.81
C ALA A 29 6.80 4.43 -35.91
N VAL A 30 7.93 5.15 -36.01
CA VAL A 30 9.11 4.92 -35.17
C VAL A 30 8.80 5.13 -33.70
N VAL A 31 8.11 6.22 -33.34
CA VAL A 31 7.73 6.50 -31.96
C VAL A 31 6.82 5.41 -31.40
N TYR A 32 5.77 5.04 -32.12
CA TYR A 32 4.85 4.00 -31.66
C TYR A 32 5.52 2.63 -31.57
N LEU A 33 6.44 2.30 -32.48
CA LEU A 33 7.21 1.06 -32.40
C LEU A 33 8.13 1.03 -31.18
N GLN A 34 8.74 2.15 -30.81
CA GLN A 34 9.50 2.27 -29.56
C GLN A 34 8.60 2.06 -28.35
N VAL A 35 7.42 2.69 -28.32
CA VAL A 35 6.43 2.47 -27.24
C VAL A 35 6.01 1.01 -27.16
N PHE A 36 5.72 0.36 -28.30
CA PHE A 36 5.34 -1.04 -28.33
C PHE A 36 6.41 -1.93 -27.69
N ARG A 37 7.67 -1.73 -28.09
CA ARG A 37 8.81 -2.47 -27.51
C ARG A 37 8.98 -2.19 -26.01
N SER A 38 8.86 -0.93 -25.59
CA SER A 38 8.96 -0.55 -24.17
C SER A 38 7.81 -1.10 -23.33
N LEU A 39 6.56 -1.06 -23.80
CA LEU A 39 5.44 -1.72 -23.11
C LEU A 39 5.66 -3.24 -23.02
N GLY A 40 6.25 -3.85 -24.04
CA GLY A 40 6.64 -5.26 -24.03
C GLY A 40 7.74 -5.60 -23.03
N GLN A 41 8.46 -4.61 -22.48
CA GLN A 41 9.49 -4.82 -21.45
C GLN A 41 8.93 -4.84 -20.01
N ILE A 42 7.66 -4.47 -19.80
CA ILE A 42 7.01 -4.68 -18.51
C ILE A 42 7.03 -6.18 -18.18
N GLU A 43 7.47 -6.54 -16.97
CA GLU A 43 7.64 -7.94 -16.57
C GLU A 43 6.36 -8.77 -16.80
N GLU A 44 6.49 -9.97 -17.38
CA GLU A 44 5.35 -10.84 -17.74
C GLU A 44 4.45 -11.21 -16.56
N ARG A 45 4.99 -11.23 -15.33
CA ARG A 45 4.19 -11.46 -14.11
C ARG A 45 3.07 -10.45 -13.92
N PHE A 46 3.18 -9.27 -14.54
CA PHE A 46 2.15 -8.23 -14.48
C PHE A 46 1.03 -8.40 -15.50
N ASP A 47 1.10 -9.38 -16.41
CA ASP A 47 0.08 -9.60 -17.43
C ASP A 47 -1.34 -9.75 -16.87
N PRO A 48 -1.60 -10.45 -15.75
CA PRO A 48 -2.93 -10.49 -15.14
C PRO A 48 -3.44 -9.11 -14.73
N ALA A 49 -2.58 -8.28 -14.14
CA ALA A 49 -2.92 -6.91 -13.75
C ALA A 49 -3.13 -5.99 -14.96
N LEU A 50 -2.31 -6.13 -16.01
CA LEU A 50 -2.50 -5.39 -17.26
C LEU A 50 -3.83 -5.77 -17.93
N LYS A 51 -4.18 -7.07 -17.97
CA LYS A 51 -5.47 -7.56 -18.47
C LYS A 51 -6.64 -7.08 -17.59
N PHE A 52 -6.46 -7.00 -16.27
CA PHE A 52 -7.45 -6.40 -15.39
C PHE A 52 -7.71 -4.92 -15.73
N LEU A 53 -6.64 -4.13 -15.96
CA LEU A 53 -6.77 -2.73 -16.35
C LEU A 53 -7.49 -2.57 -17.70
N THR A 54 -7.21 -3.42 -18.68
CA THR A 54 -7.86 -3.32 -20.00
C THR A 54 -9.35 -3.68 -19.94
N ARG A 55 -9.73 -4.76 -19.23
CA ARG A 55 -11.13 -5.15 -19.03
C ARG A 55 -11.94 -4.04 -18.38
N ASN A 56 -11.37 -3.41 -17.37
CA ASN A 56 -12.02 -2.36 -16.59
C ASN A 56 -11.65 -0.95 -17.06
N GLY A 57 -11.11 -0.82 -18.28
CA GLY A 57 -10.54 0.42 -18.78
C GLY A 57 -11.46 1.64 -18.66
N PRO A 58 -12.77 1.57 -18.96
CA PRO A 58 -13.69 2.69 -18.76
C PRO A 58 -13.73 3.19 -17.32
N ILE A 59 -13.86 2.28 -16.34
CA ILE A 59 -13.90 2.61 -14.90
C ILE A 59 -12.55 3.19 -14.44
N VAL A 60 -11.44 2.60 -14.87
CA VAL A 60 -10.07 3.06 -14.54
C VAL A 60 -9.80 4.46 -15.11
N ASN A 61 -10.34 4.77 -16.29
CA ASN A 61 -10.17 6.05 -16.98
C ASN A 61 -11.09 7.16 -16.45
N ALA A 62 -12.13 6.83 -15.68
CA ALA A 62 -13.14 7.75 -15.16
C ALA A 62 -12.63 8.61 -14.00
N ASP A 63 -13.03 9.88 -13.96
CA ASP A 63 -12.77 10.83 -12.87
C ASP A 63 -13.92 10.87 -11.86
N ALA A 64 -13.68 11.47 -10.69
CA ALA A 64 -14.70 11.59 -9.66
C ALA A 64 -15.94 12.34 -10.20
N GLY A 65 -17.11 11.72 -10.09
CA GLY A 65 -18.39 12.26 -10.58
C GLY A 65 -18.84 11.72 -11.93
N ASP A 66 -18.00 10.95 -12.63
CA ASP A 66 -18.40 10.24 -13.86
C ASP A 66 -19.32 9.05 -13.51
N GLU A 67 -20.23 8.69 -14.43
CA GLU A 67 -21.22 7.61 -14.22
C GLU A 67 -20.54 6.24 -14.02
N GLU A 68 -19.42 6.02 -14.70
CA GLU A 68 -18.63 4.78 -14.62
C GLU A 68 -18.05 4.55 -13.21
N VAL A 69 -17.86 5.60 -12.41
CA VAL A 69 -17.40 5.47 -11.02
C VAL A 69 -18.43 4.76 -10.14
N ALA A 70 -19.71 4.75 -10.52
CA ALA A 70 -20.73 3.98 -9.81
C ALA A 70 -20.42 2.47 -9.79
N GLN A 71 -19.68 1.96 -10.78
CA GLN A 71 -19.28 0.55 -10.90
C GLN A 71 -17.95 0.26 -10.18
N LEU A 72 -17.30 1.28 -9.62
CA LEU A 72 -16.03 1.12 -8.91
C LEU A 72 -16.15 0.16 -7.73
N GLY A 73 -17.27 0.18 -7.02
CA GLY A 73 -17.54 -0.71 -5.89
C GLY A 73 -17.54 -2.20 -6.29
N GLU A 74 -18.22 -2.57 -7.37
CA GLU A 74 -18.25 -3.96 -7.86
C GLU A 74 -16.85 -4.42 -8.29
N MET A 75 -16.10 -3.55 -8.96
CA MET A 75 -14.74 -3.84 -9.38
C MET A 75 -13.78 -4.00 -8.18
N VAL A 76 -13.95 -3.20 -7.13
CA VAL A 76 -13.19 -3.30 -5.87
C VAL A 76 -13.50 -4.60 -5.14
N LEU A 77 -14.76 -5.03 -5.12
CA LEU A 77 -15.15 -6.33 -4.55
C LEU A 77 -14.50 -7.49 -5.31
N ALA A 78 -14.48 -7.45 -6.65
CA ALA A 78 -13.79 -8.46 -7.44
C ALA A 78 -12.29 -8.51 -7.15
N LEU A 79 -11.64 -7.36 -6.94
CA LEU A 79 -10.22 -7.30 -6.53
C LEU A 79 -9.98 -7.80 -5.10
N PHE A 80 -10.96 -7.66 -4.22
CA PHE A 80 -10.87 -8.20 -2.86
C PHE A 80 -10.85 -9.74 -2.87
N GLU A 81 -11.57 -10.35 -3.82
CA GLU A 81 -11.58 -11.81 -4.01
C GLU A 81 -10.32 -12.32 -4.75
N ASP A 82 -9.78 -11.54 -5.69
CA ASP A 82 -8.55 -11.84 -6.43
C ASP A 82 -7.32 -11.11 -5.86
N VAL A 83 -6.85 -11.62 -4.71
CA VAL A 83 -5.72 -11.05 -3.96
C VAL A 83 -4.42 -11.03 -4.78
N ASP A 84 -4.22 -12.00 -5.67
CA ASP A 84 -3.00 -12.08 -6.48
C ASP A 84 -2.96 -10.97 -7.53
N THR A 85 -4.08 -10.73 -8.24
CA THR A 85 -4.18 -9.59 -9.15
C THR A 85 -4.06 -8.26 -8.41
N LEU A 86 -4.68 -8.12 -7.22
CA LEU A 86 -4.55 -6.94 -6.38
C LEU A 86 -3.09 -6.65 -6.00
N ARG A 87 -2.31 -7.66 -5.59
CA ARG A 87 -0.88 -7.50 -5.27
C ARG A 87 -0.08 -7.02 -6.48
N LEU A 88 -0.36 -7.55 -7.66
CA LEU A 88 0.28 -7.11 -8.90
C LEU A 88 -0.07 -5.65 -9.24
N LEU A 89 -1.33 -5.24 -9.05
CA LEU A 89 -1.75 -3.85 -9.23
C LEU A 89 -1.09 -2.91 -8.22
N ILE A 90 -0.92 -3.33 -6.96
CA ILE A 90 -0.19 -2.58 -5.94
C ILE A 90 1.27 -2.39 -6.36
N ASP A 91 1.92 -3.45 -6.85
CA ASP A 91 3.31 -3.39 -7.33
C ASP A 91 3.48 -2.44 -8.52
N LEU A 92 2.52 -2.43 -9.46
CA LEU A 92 2.48 -1.47 -10.57
C LEU A 92 2.24 -0.03 -10.07
N MET A 93 1.29 0.17 -9.16
CA MET A 93 0.96 1.46 -8.54
C MET A 93 2.17 2.06 -7.81
N ASP A 94 2.90 1.22 -7.06
CA ASP A 94 4.14 1.58 -6.35
C ASP A 94 5.35 1.71 -7.28
N ARG A 95 5.16 1.46 -8.58
CA ARG A 95 6.17 1.57 -9.64
C ARG A 95 7.38 0.67 -9.40
N LYS A 96 7.14 -0.58 -8.97
CA LYS A 96 8.22 -1.56 -8.79
C LYS A 96 8.85 -1.98 -10.11
N ASP A 97 8.08 -1.96 -11.19
CA ASP A 97 8.56 -2.19 -12.57
C ASP A 97 9.30 -0.94 -13.13
N ALA A 98 10.35 -1.16 -13.92
CA ALA A 98 11.15 -0.07 -14.51
C ALA A 98 10.40 0.72 -15.59
N GLU A 99 9.68 0.06 -16.49
CA GLU A 99 8.95 0.72 -17.57
C GLU A 99 7.74 1.47 -17.02
N VAL A 100 7.09 0.94 -15.97
CA VAL A 100 6.02 1.65 -15.27
C VAL A 100 6.53 2.94 -14.62
N ARG A 101 7.77 2.96 -14.09
CA ARG A 101 8.42 4.20 -13.65
C ARG A 101 8.61 5.19 -14.80
N MET A 102 9.02 4.71 -15.98
CA MET A 102 9.17 5.55 -17.17
C MET A 102 7.83 6.17 -17.61
N VAL A 103 6.75 5.39 -17.61
CA VAL A 103 5.37 5.85 -17.88
C VAL A 103 4.94 6.93 -16.87
N GLY A 104 5.14 6.66 -15.59
CA GLY A 104 4.77 7.56 -14.49
C GLY A 104 5.54 8.88 -14.51
N ALA A 105 6.83 8.84 -14.86
CA ALA A 105 7.69 10.01 -15.00
C ALA A 105 7.54 10.75 -16.34
N ARG A 106 6.71 10.23 -17.26
CA ARG A 106 6.53 10.76 -18.62
C ARG A 106 7.87 10.92 -19.34
N LEU A 107 8.69 9.87 -19.30
CA LEU A 107 9.96 9.81 -20.02
C LEU A 107 9.75 9.23 -21.43
N SER A 108 10.74 9.43 -22.30
CA SER A 108 10.75 8.81 -23.64
C SER A 108 10.70 7.28 -23.53
N PRO A 109 9.93 6.58 -24.38
CA PRO A 109 9.19 7.09 -25.54
C PRO A 109 7.77 7.60 -25.23
N TYR A 110 7.24 7.35 -24.04
CA TYR A 110 5.85 7.63 -23.66
C TYR A 110 5.45 9.11 -23.76
N SER A 111 6.38 10.02 -23.50
CA SER A 111 6.16 11.47 -23.62
C SER A 111 5.79 11.94 -25.02
N HIS A 112 6.10 11.14 -26.05
CA HIS A 112 5.81 11.50 -27.45
C HIS A 112 4.37 11.17 -27.86
N ILE A 113 3.70 10.25 -27.16
CA ILE A 113 2.35 9.79 -27.50
C ILE A 113 1.29 10.23 -26.48
N VAL A 114 1.69 10.52 -25.25
CA VAL A 114 0.81 11.00 -24.18
C VAL A 114 1.38 12.29 -23.61
N GLY A 115 0.62 13.38 -23.75
CA GLY A 115 1.00 14.69 -23.22
C GLY A 115 1.11 14.70 -21.69
N ARG A 116 1.83 15.69 -21.13
CA ARG A 116 1.97 15.85 -19.67
C ARG A 116 0.61 16.00 -18.97
N ASP A 117 -0.27 16.78 -19.58
CA ASP A 117 -1.62 17.09 -19.07
C ASP A 117 -2.67 16.08 -19.54
N GLN A 118 -2.29 15.13 -20.39
CA GLN A 118 -3.18 14.07 -20.84
C GLN A 118 -3.30 13.00 -19.74
N GLY A 119 -4.28 13.23 -18.87
CA GLY A 119 -4.63 12.36 -17.74
C GLY A 119 -5.65 11.29 -18.07
N ARG A 120 -6.38 11.41 -19.19
CA ARG A 120 -7.44 10.49 -19.63
C ARG A 120 -7.50 10.36 -21.14
N VAL A 121 -8.15 9.31 -21.63
CA VAL A 121 -8.57 9.18 -23.03
C VAL A 121 -10.06 9.45 -23.16
N GLU A 122 -10.49 9.98 -24.30
CA GLU A 122 -11.92 10.17 -24.60
C GLU A 122 -12.63 8.83 -24.80
N ARG A 123 -11.94 7.87 -25.42
CA ARG A 123 -12.43 6.52 -25.65
C ARG A 123 -11.35 5.50 -25.34
N VAL A 124 -11.68 4.54 -24.47
CA VAL A 124 -10.83 3.39 -24.18
C VAL A 124 -10.81 2.47 -25.40
N ALA A 125 -9.66 2.35 -26.04
CA ALA A 125 -9.48 1.53 -27.25
C ALA A 125 -8.69 0.24 -27.00
N VAL A 126 -8.02 0.12 -25.85
CA VAL A 126 -7.20 -1.04 -25.52
C VAL A 126 -8.05 -2.29 -25.30
N THR A 127 -7.54 -3.43 -25.77
CA THR A 127 -8.14 -4.74 -25.57
C THR A 127 -7.13 -5.68 -24.90
N GLU A 128 -7.59 -6.79 -24.32
CA GLU A 128 -6.67 -7.83 -23.79
C GLU A 128 -5.72 -8.38 -24.85
N GLY A 129 -6.13 -8.38 -26.13
CA GLY A 129 -5.30 -8.81 -27.24
C GLY A 129 -4.02 -7.99 -27.40
N LEU A 130 -3.96 -6.76 -26.90
CA LEU A 130 -2.71 -5.99 -26.88
C LEU A 130 -1.65 -6.70 -26.03
N ILE A 131 -2.03 -7.26 -24.88
CA ILE A 131 -1.06 -7.92 -23.98
C ILE A 131 -0.46 -9.13 -24.68
N ASP A 132 -1.29 -9.94 -25.32
CA ASP A 132 -0.80 -11.10 -26.07
C ASP A 132 0.10 -10.66 -27.25
N GLN A 133 -0.24 -9.56 -27.93
CA GLN A 133 0.61 -8.97 -28.98
C GLN A 133 1.98 -8.52 -28.45
N LEU A 134 2.02 -7.83 -27.30
CA LEU A 134 3.26 -7.38 -26.68
C LEU A 134 4.21 -8.54 -26.35
N ARG A 135 3.67 -9.75 -26.13
CA ARG A 135 4.46 -10.96 -25.83
C ARG A 135 4.85 -11.76 -27.06
N GLN A 136 3.96 -11.82 -28.06
CA GLN A 136 4.06 -12.84 -29.12
C GLN A 136 4.28 -12.25 -30.52
N THR A 137 3.98 -10.98 -30.74
CA THR A 137 4.03 -10.37 -32.07
C THR A 137 5.41 -9.78 -32.34
N ASP A 138 5.96 -10.07 -33.52
CA ASP A 138 7.19 -9.44 -33.98
C ASP A 138 6.97 -7.93 -34.16
N PRO A 139 7.84 -7.06 -33.61
CA PRO A 139 7.77 -5.63 -33.84
C PRO A 139 7.63 -5.22 -35.32
N ASP A 140 8.18 -5.98 -36.25
CA ASP A 140 8.08 -5.69 -37.69
C ASP A 140 6.64 -5.85 -38.22
N GLU A 141 5.84 -6.74 -37.63
CA GLU A 141 4.40 -6.87 -37.96
C GLU A 141 3.61 -5.64 -37.47
N ILE A 142 3.93 -5.12 -36.29
CA ILE A 142 3.33 -3.88 -35.78
C ILE A 142 3.75 -2.69 -36.64
N ALA A 143 5.01 -2.64 -37.07
CA ALA A 143 5.47 -1.61 -38.00
C ALA A 143 4.70 -1.65 -39.33
N ALA A 144 4.42 -2.86 -39.86
CA ALA A 144 3.59 -3.03 -41.05
C ALA A 144 2.16 -2.51 -40.84
N GLN A 145 1.53 -2.82 -39.69
CA GLN A 145 0.19 -2.28 -39.35
C GLN A 145 0.21 -0.75 -39.27
N LEU A 146 1.21 -0.15 -38.60
CA LEU A 146 1.39 1.30 -38.50
C LEU A 146 1.62 1.98 -39.87
N HIS A 147 2.05 1.23 -40.88
CA HIS A 147 2.20 1.68 -42.26
C HIS A 147 1.05 1.25 -43.18
N SER A 148 0.01 0.59 -42.67
CA SER A 148 -1.11 0.12 -43.48
C SER A 148 -1.77 1.27 -44.24
N GLY A 149 -2.22 0.96 -45.46
CA GLY A 149 -3.05 1.85 -46.27
C GLY A 149 -4.44 2.05 -45.68
N ASP A 150 -4.94 1.09 -44.88
CA ASP A 150 -6.19 1.23 -44.15
C ASP A 150 -5.98 2.10 -42.89
N LYS A 151 -6.73 3.20 -42.82
CA LYS A 151 -6.71 4.13 -41.69
C LYS A 151 -7.09 3.44 -40.38
N ARG A 152 -8.03 2.49 -40.39
CA ARG A 152 -8.49 1.80 -39.17
C ARG A 152 -7.42 0.86 -38.63
N GLU A 153 -6.85 0.04 -39.50
CA GLU A 153 -5.75 -0.86 -39.16
C GLU A 153 -4.55 -0.08 -38.64
N ARG A 154 -4.20 1.03 -39.30
CA ARG A 154 -3.10 1.91 -38.88
C ARG A 154 -3.31 2.59 -37.53
N ALA A 155 -4.54 3.04 -37.26
CA ALA A 155 -4.84 3.80 -36.04
C ALA A 155 -4.99 2.92 -34.80
N ARG A 156 -5.39 1.66 -34.97
CA ARG A 156 -5.67 0.72 -33.88
C ARG A 156 -4.49 0.51 -32.92
N PRO A 157 -3.30 0.06 -33.35
CA PRO A 157 -2.20 -0.22 -32.42
C PRO A 157 -1.77 1.06 -31.67
N ALA A 158 -1.79 2.20 -32.35
CA ALA A 158 -1.51 3.49 -31.72
C ALA A 158 -2.52 3.85 -30.63
N ALA A 159 -3.82 3.67 -30.88
CA ALA A 159 -4.87 3.93 -29.90
C ALA A 159 -4.79 2.98 -28.70
N GLU A 160 -4.49 1.69 -28.92
CA GLU A 160 -4.29 0.70 -27.86
C GLU A 160 -3.09 1.07 -26.97
N MET A 161 -1.95 1.45 -27.57
CA MET A 161 -0.75 1.89 -26.85
C MET A 161 -0.95 3.19 -26.04
N ILE A 162 -1.62 4.19 -26.63
CA ILE A 162 -2.00 5.42 -25.90
C ILE A 162 -2.87 5.07 -24.70
N THR A 163 -3.91 4.27 -24.94
CA THR A 163 -4.87 3.92 -23.88
C THR A 163 -4.17 3.16 -22.75
N MET A 164 -3.36 2.14 -23.05
CA MET A 164 -2.59 1.41 -22.03
C MET A 164 -1.68 2.34 -21.21
N THR A 165 -0.94 3.23 -21.89
CA THR A 165 -0.06 4.22 -21.24
C THR A 165 -0.84 5.15 -20.32
N VAL A 166 -2.05 5.53 -20.72
CA VAL A 166 -2.95 6.36 -19.89
C VAL A 166 -3.47 5.56 -18.69
N LEU A 167 -3.96 4.33 -18.87
CA LEU A 167 -4.47 3.50 -17.77
C LEU A 167 -3.41 3.21 -16.70
N LEU A 168 -2.18 2.89 -17.11
CA LEU A 168 -1.04 2.79 -16.18
C LEU A 168 -0.79 4.12 -15.46
N GLY A 169 -0.89 5.23 -16.18
CA GLY A 169 -0.83 6.57 -15.59
C GLY A 169 -1.94 6.84 -14.57
N ARG A 170 -3.18 6.37 -14.81
CA ARG A 170 -4.32 6.51 -13.90
C ARG A 170 -4.07 5.77 -12.59
N LEU A 171 -3.51 4.56 -12.67
CA LEU A 171 -3.13 3.77 -11.50
C LEU A 171 -2.08 4.47 -10.63
N ILE A 172 -1.19 5.26 -11.23
CA ILE A 172 -0.08 5.92 -10.55
C ILE A 172 -0.44 7.30 -9.98
N LYS A 173 -1.30 8.05 -10.68
CA LYS A 173 -1.69 9.43 -10.34
C LYS A 173 -2.88 9.45 -9.36
N PRO A 174 -3.11 10.54 -8.61
CA PRO A 174 -4.25 10.64 -7.70
C PRO A 174 -5.57 10.58 -8.47
N THR A 175 -6.17 9.38 -8.51
CA THR A 175 -7.40 9.04 -9.21
C THR A 175 -8.29 8.21 -8.29
N PRO A 176 -9.61 8.12 -8.55
CA PRO A 176 -10.50 7.30 -7.73
C PRO A 176 -10.03 5.85 -7.58
N ILE A 177 -9.63 5.22 -8.69
CA ILE A 177 -9.12 3.83 -8.67
C ILE A 177 -7.87 3.68 -7.81
N ARG A 178 -6.93 4.63 -7.89
CA ARG A 178 -5.72 4.57 -7.06
C ARG A 178 -6.06 4.66 -5.58
N LYS A 179 -7.02 5.51 -5.20
CA LYS A 179 -7.50 5.62 -3.82
C LYS A 179 -8.03 4.26 -3.32
N GLU A 180 -8.88 3.60 -4.11
CA GLU A 180 -9.43 2.29 -3.74
C GLU A 180 -8.37 1.19 -3.62
N ILE A 181 -7.40 1.14 -4.54
CA ILE A 181 -6.30 0.16 -4.45
C ILE A 181 -5.43 0.42 -3.21
N ARG A 182 -5.24 1.69 -2.81
CA ARG A 182 -4.54 2.03 -1.56
C ARG A 182 -5.31 1.59 -0.32
N LEU A 183 -6.64 1.72 -0.32
CA LEU A 183 -7.49 1.23 0.76
C LEU A 183 -7.41 -0.30 0.86
N LEU A 184 -7.52 -1.00 -0.28
CA LEU A 184 -7.33 -2.45 -0.32
C LEU A 184 -5.93 -2.88 0.18
N LYS A 185 -4.88 -2.14 -0.16
CA LYS A 185 -3.52 -2.36 0.37
C LYS A 185 -3.46 -2.20 1.89
N VAL A 186 -4.11 -1.16 2.44
CA VAL A 186 -4.23 -0.98 3.89
C VAL A 186 -4.92 -2.17 4.54
N ASN A 187 -5.98 -2.68 3.92
CA ASN A 187 -6.71 -3.85 4.44
C ASN A 187 -5.83 -5.10 4.48
N LEU A 188 -5.03 -5.33 3.44
CA LEU A 188 -4.07 -6.45 3.43
C LEU A 188 -3.03 -6.33 4.54
N ILE A 189 -2.54 -5.12 4.83
CA ILE A 189 -1.59 -4.88 5.93
C ILE A 189 -2.25 -5.12 7.28
N ILE A 190 -3.49 -4.66 7.47
CA ILE A 190 -4.25 -4.91 8.71
C ILE A 190 -4.50 -6.40 8.88
N GLU A 191 -4.98 -7.10 7.84
CA GLU A 191 -5.14 -8.57 7.87
C GLU A 191 -3.83 -9.29 8.22
N GLU A 192 -2.69 -8.79 7.74
CA GLU A 192 -1.37 -9.35 8.07
C GLU A 192 -1.04 -9.20 9.56
N PHE A 193 -1.33 -8.06 10.20
CA PHE A 193 -1.14 -7.92 11.64
C PHE A 193 -1.92 -8.99 12.41
N TYR A 194 -3.22 -9.12 12.11
CA TYR A 194 -4.07 -10.14 12.74
C TYR A 194 -3.60 -11.56 12.45
N ARG A 195 -3.08 -11.86 11.25
CA ARG A 195 -2.55 -13.20 10.93
C ARG A 195 -1.18 -13.49 11.56
N SER A 196 -0.39 -12.45 11.86
CA SER A 196 0.99 -12.59 12.34
C SER A 196 1.12 -12.86 13.85
N THR A 197 0.05 -12.67 14.63
CA THR A 197 0.01 -12.90 16.08
C THR A 197 -1.26 -13.62 16.50
N ASP A 198 -1.16 -14.55 17.44
CA ASP A 198 -2.32 -15.23 18.03
C ASP A 198 -3.06 -14.35 19.07
N ASP A 199 -2.45 -13.25 19.48
CA ASP A 199 -3.01 -12.24 20.38
C ASP A 199 -3.76 -11.16 19.57
N ILE A 200 -5.09 -11.16 19.71
CA ILE A 200 -5.99 -10.28 18.97
C ILE A 200 -5.88 -8.83 19.44
N ASP A 201 -5.73 -8.61 20.74
CA ASP A 201 -5.64 -7.26 21.29
C ASP A 201 -4.33 -6.61 20.87
N HIS A 202 -3.23 -7.38 20.87
CA HIS A 202 -1.97 -6.92 20.32
C HIS A 202 -2.06 -6.59 18.82
N ALA A 203 -2.73 -7.43 18.02
CA ALA A 203 -2.96 -7.14 16.60
C ALA A 203 -3.77 -5.85 16.38
N ARG A 204 -4.82 -5.65 17.21
CA ARG A 204 -5.66 -4.46 17.16
C ARG A 204 -4.85 -3.21 17.47
N ASP A 205 -4.02 -3.24 18.51
CA ASP A 205 -3.15 -2.13 18.89
C ASP A 205 -2.16 -1.78 17.76
N GLN A 206 -1.53 -2.79 17.15
CA GLN A 206 -0.63 -2.59 16.01
C GLN A 206 -1.36 -1.96 14.81
N ALA A 207 -2.57 -2.42 14.51
CA ALA A 207 -3.37 -1.92 13.40
C ALA A 207 -3.83 -0.46 13.66
N GLN A 208 -4.23 -0.13 14.89
CA GLN A 208 -4.56 1.23 15.29
C GLN A 208 -3.34 2.17 15.25
N GLU A 209 -2.18 1.72 15.75
CA GLU A 209 -0.94 2.49 15.67
C GLU A 209 -0.55 2.75 14.21
N PHE A 210 -0.67 1.74 13.35
CA PHE A 210 -0.42 1.86 11.91
C PHE A 210 -1.31 2.92 11.25
N LEU A 211 -2.63 2.86 11.47
CA LEU A 211 -3.58 3.82 10.91
C LEU A 211 -3.31 5.25 11.38
N ARG A 212 -3.00 5.44 12.67
CA ARG A 212 -2.76 6.77 13.25
C ARG A 212 -1.44 7.39 12.83
N THR A 213 -0.37 6.59 12.71
CA THR A 213 1.00 7.11 12.58
C THR A 213 1.64 6.83 11.23
N ARG A 214 1.48 5.61 10.69
CA ARG A 214 2.21 5.16 9.49
C ARG A 214 1.46 5.45 8.19
N LEU A 215 0.13 5.54 8.23
CA LEU A 215 -0.69 5.83 7.04
C LEU A 215 -0.23 7.10 6.30
N LYS A 216 -0.02 8.19 7.04
CA LYS A 216 0.46 9.48 6.48
C LYS A 216 1.87 9.39 5.91
N SER A 217 2.72 8.55 6.49
CA SER A 217 4.06 8.30 5.98
C SER A 217 4.06 7.45 4.70
N LEU A 218 3.12 6.50 4.59
CA LEU A 218 3.00 5.65 3.41
C LEU A 218 2.45 6.40 2.19
N TYR A 219 1.59 7.38 2.42
CA TYR A 219 0.93 8.12 1.36
C TYR A 219 1.09 9.64 1.58
N PRO A 220 2.29 10.18 1.34
CA PRO A 220 2.59 11.59 1.58
C PRO A 220 1.84 12.55 0.65
N ASP A 221 1.27 12.03 -0.43
CA ASP A 221 0.49 12.76 -1.44
C ASP A 221 -1.02 12.73 -1.19
N LEU A 222 -1.49 12.16 -0.07
CA LEU A 222 -2.89 12.25 0.32
C LEU A 222 -3.26 13.70 0.62
N SER A 223 -4.38 14.14 0.05
CA SER A 223 -5.05 15.33 0.55
C SER A 223 -5.54 15.12 1.99
N ARG A 224 -5.83 16.21 2.69
CA ARG A 224 -6.36 16.13 4.05
C ARG A 224 -7.68 15.35 4.11
N GLU A 225 -8.58 15.62 3.16
CA GLU A 225 -9.88 14.94 3.05
C GLU A 225 -9.72 13.45 2.77
N GLU A 226 -8.81 13.06 1.88
CA GLU A 226 -8.52 11.65 1.63
C GLU A 226 -7.87 10.98 2.84
N SER A 227 -6.99 11.67 3.56
CA SER A 227 -6.38 11.14 4.79
C SER A 227 -7.43 10.90 5.88
N GLU A 228 -8.38 11.81 6.06
CA GLU A 228 -9.47 11.67 7.03
C GLU A 228 -10.40 10.53 6.61
N ALA A 229 -10.81 10.47 5.35
CA ALA A 229 -11.65 9.40 4.82
C ALA A 229 -10.98 8.02 4.89
N MET A 230 -9.68 7.92 4.57
CA MET A 230 -8.94 6.66 4.70
C MET A 230 -8.76 6.24 6.16
N GLN A 231 -8.65 7.20 7.08
CA GLN A 231 -8.55 6.89 8.51
C GLN A 231 -9.89 6.41 9.06
N GLU A 232 -10.99 7.11 8.77
CA GLU A 232 -12.35 6.72 9.17
C GLU A 232 -12.71 5.35 8.59
N GLN A 233 -12.45 5.15 7.30
CA GLN A 233 -12.66 3.86 6.65
C GLN A 233 -11.77 2.78 7.26
N GLY A 234 -10.49 3.05 7.51
CA GLY A 234 -9.59 2.12 8.18
C GLY A 234 -10.08 1.71 9.57
N GLU A 235 -10.55 2.67 10.38
CA GLU A 235 -11.10 2.43 11.72
C GLU A 235 -12.39 1.60 11.66
N MET A 236 -13.27 1.86 10.68
CA MET A 236 -14.46 1.02 10.42
C MET A 236 -14.12 -0.39 9.97
N MET A 237 -12.96 -0.60 9.34
CA MET A 237 -12.54 -1.89 8.81
C MET A 237 -11.90 -2.80 9.85
N LEU A 238 -11.34 -2.26 10.93
CA LEU A 238 -10.72 -3.06 12.00
C LEU A 238 -11.66 -4.14 12.56
N PRO A 239 -12.90 -3.84 12.98
CA PRO A 239 -13.80 -4.86 13.53
C PRO A 239 -14.18 -5.92 12.50
N ALA A 240 -14.31 -5.54 11.22
CA ALA A 240 -14.67 -6.47 10.15
C ALA A 240 -13.52 -7.44 9.82
N VAL A 241 -12.29 -6.93 9.76
CA VAL A 241 -11.09 -7.76 9.57
C VAL A 241 -10.87 -8.68 10.76
N GLU A 242 -11.01 -8.16 11.98
CA GLU A 242 -10.93 -8.95 13.20
C GLU A 242 -11.93 -10.11 13.18
N GLN A 243 -13.22 -9.82 12.95
CA GLN A 243 -14.27 -10.85 12.88
C GLN A 243 -13.97 -11.90 11.79
N LYS A 244 -13.48 -11.47 10.62
CA LYS A 244 -13.12 -12.38 9.52
C LYS A 244 -11.98 -13.32 9.94
N VAL A 245 -10.88 -12.78 10.48
CA VAL A 245 -9.73 -13.60 10.88
C VAL A 245 -10.09 -14.53 12.04
N VAL A 246 -10.91 -14.05 12.97
CA VAL A 246 -11.43 -14.85 14.09
C VAL A 246 -12.27 -16.04 13.60
N ALA A 247 -13.19 -15.79 12.67
CA ALA A 247 -13.98 -16.85 12.07
C ALA A 247 -13.12 -17.86 11.28
N GLU A 248 -12.10 -17.39 10.54
CA GLU A 248 -11.15 -18.24 9.83
C GLU A 248 -10.35 -19.14 10.80
N ARG A 249 -9.89 -18.61 11.94
CA ARG A 249 -9.14 -19.36 12.97
C ARG A 249 -9.99 -20.39 13.69
N ALA A 250 -11.21 -20.01 14.07
CA ALA A 250 -12.18 -20.92 14.66
C ALA A 250 -12.49 -22.10 13.72
N ALA A 251 -12.62 -21.84 12.41
CA ALA A 251 -12.82 -22.87 11.39
C ALA A 251 -11.59 -23.79 11.21
N GLN A 252 -10.38 -23.28 11.46
CA GLN A 252 -9.12 -24.03 11.41
C GLN A 252 -8.79 -24.75 12.73
N GLY A 253 -9.63 -24.62 13.76
CA GLY A 253 -9.41 -25.24 15.07
C GLY A 253 -8.26 -24.61 15.88
N VAL A 254 -7.82 -23.41 15.50
CA VAL A 254 -6.80 -22.66 16.24
C VAL A 254 -7.50 -21.99 17.42
N THR A 255 -7.06 -22.29 18.65
CA THR A 255 -7.60 -21.65 19.85
C THR A 255 -7.01 -20.26 19.95
N GLU A 256 -7.86 -19.26 19.80
CA GLU A 256 -7.45 -17.87 19.93
C GLU A 256 -7.11 -17.56 21.38
N LYS A 257 -6.02 -16.84 21.58
CA LYS A 257 -5.86 -16.08 22.81
C LYS A 257 -6.58 -14.77 22.57
N THR A 258 -7.89 -14.76 22.77
CA THR A 258 -8.46 -13.54 23.33
C THR A 258 -7.77 -13.38 24.68
N THR A 259 -7.23 -12.21 24.94
CA THR A 259 -7.15 -11.71 26.31
C THR A 259 -8.60 -11.57 26.78
N ASP A 260 -9.25 -12.71 27.02
CA ASP A 260 -10.35 -12.75 27.95
C ASP A 260 -9.78 -12.13 29.21
N MET A 261 -10.39 -11.04 29.62
CA MET A 261 -10.32 -10.53 30.97
C MET A 261 -10.90 -11.58 31.94
N ALA A 262 -10.31 -12.77 31.96
CA ALA A 262 -10.23 -13.63 33.11
C ALA A 262 -9.00 -13.13 33.86
N ASP A 263 -9.25 -12.27 34.86
CA ASP A 263 -8.33 -11.85 35.92
C ASP A 263 -6.96 -12.54 35.89
N GLY A 264 -6.01 -12.00 35.12
CA GLY A 264 -4.71 -12.64 34.96
C GLY A 264 -3.85 -11.97 33.90
N ASP A 265 -2.91 -11.15 34.35
CA ASP A 265 -1.82 -10.58 33.56
C ASP A 265 -2.18 -9.44 32.58
N GLY A 266 -2.88 -8.45 33.12
CA GLY A 266 -2.75 -7.07 32.64
C GLY A 266 -1.46 -6.46 33.16
N ASP A 267 -0.50 -6.24 32.27
CA ASP A 267 0.61 -5.31 32.51
C ASP A 267 0.02 -3.89 32.66
N GLY A 268 -0.32 -3.53 33.90
CA GLY A 268 0.25 -2.31 34.46
C GLY A 268 -0.61 -1.06 34.60
N GLU A 269 -1.94 -1.11 34.70
CA GLU A 269 -2.71 0.09 35.13
C GLU A 269 -3.70 -0.10 36.28
N ASP A 270 -4.20 -1.32 36.56
CA ASP A 270 -5.17 -1.54 37.63
C ASP A 270 -4.71 -2.52 38.71
N LEU A 271 -5.08 -2.21 39.96
CA LEU A 271 -4.83 -3.02 41.15
C LEU A 271 -6.03 -3.95 41.41
N SER A 272 -5.76 -5.24 41.62
CA SER A 272 -6.80 -6.20 42.04
C SER A 272 -7.35 -5.88 43.44
N ALA A 273 -8.52 -6.43 43.80
CA ALA A 273 -9.10 -6.23 45.13
C ALA A 273 -8.19 -6.79 46.26
N GLU A 274 -7.46 -7.87 45.98
CA GLU A 274 -6.47 -8.46 46.87
C GLU A 274 -5.21 -7.60 46.97
N GLU A 275 -4.77 -7.01 45.86
CA GLU A 275 -3.64 -6.06 45.85
C GLU A 275 -3.94 -4.81 46.69
N LYS A 276 -5.15 -4.28 46.60
CA LYS A 276 -5.59 -3.14 47.43
C LYS A 276 -5.66 -3.50 48.91
N SER A 277 -6.06 -4.72 49.26
CA SER A 277 -6.12 -5.16 50.67
C SER A 277 -4.73 -5.38 51.28
N MET A 278 -3.74 -5.75 50.45
CA MET A 278 -2.32 -5.84 50.82
C MET A 278 -1.60 -4.48 50.86
N GLY A 279 -2.29 -3.38 50.60
CA GLY A 279 -1.71 -2.03 50.60
C GLY A 279 -0.83 -1.73 49.39
N VAL A 280 -1.04 -2.42 48.26
CA VAL A 280 -0.29 -2.18 47.02
C VAL A 280 -0.76 -0.87 46.37
N GLU A 281 0.18 -0.02 45.97
CA GLU A 281 -0.06 1.22 45.24
C GLU A 281 0.76 1.28 43.95
N ILE A 282 0.22 1.89 42.89
CA ILE A 282 0.97 2.10 41.63
C ILE A 282 1.54 3.51 41.62
N HIS A 283 2.87 3.63 41.53
CA HIS A 283 3.56 4.91 41.41
C HIS A 283 4.57 4.90 40.27
N ARG A 284 4.83 6.08 39.70
CA ARG A 284 5.89 6.26 38.69
C ARG A 284 7.22 6.44 39.38
N ILE A 285 8.13 5.49 39.21
CA ILE A 285 9.45 5.47 39.86
C ILE A 285 10.53 5.64 38.79
N PRO A 286 11.55 6.49 39.01
CA PRO A 286 12.70 6.58 38.13
C PRO A 286 13.56 5.31 38.22
N ILE A 287 13.68 4.57 37.11
CA ILE A 287 14.50 3.35 36.98
C ILE A 287 15.54 3.55 35.88
N ARG A 288 16.75 3.02 36.08
CA ARG A 288 17.82 3.05 35.07
C ARG A 288 17.72 1.82 34.16
N VAL A 289 17.37 2.04 32.89
CA VAL A 289 17.30 1.02 31.85
C VAL A 289 18.29 1.36 30.74
N ALA A 290 19.20 0.44 30.42
CA ALA A 290 20.25 0.62 29.40
C ALA A 290 21.02 1.96 29.53
N GLY A 291 21.38 2.34 30.76
CA GLY A 291 22.17 3.54 31.05
C GLY A 291 21.40 4.87 31.07
N ARG A 292 20.11 4.89 30.73
CA ARG A 292 19.25 6.08 30.81
C ARG A 292 18.24 5.95 31.95
N VAL A 293 17.92 7.05 32.63
CA VAL A 293 16.84 7.09 33.63
C VAL A 293 15.51 7.26 32.90
N ARG A 294 14.59 6.32 33.11
CA ARG A 294 13.20 6.39 32.63
C ARG A 294 12.27 6.33 33.83
N GLN A 295 11.18 7.11 33.81
CA GLN A 295 10.09 6.92 34.76
C GLN A 295 9.13 5.88 34.21
N GLY A 296 8.84 4.85 34.98
CA GLY A 296 7.86 3.81 34.64
C GLY A 296 6.92 3.55 35.81
N PRO A 297 5.66 3.17 35.56
CA PRO A 297 4.75 2.72 36.62
C PRO A 297 5.29 1.45 37.28
N GLN A 298 5.21 1.37 38.60
CA GLN A 298 5.60 0.21 39.40
C GLN A 298 4.61 0.00 40.54
N LYS A 299 4.28 -1.27 40.83
CA LYS A 299 3.54 -1.65 42.04
C LYS A 299 4.48 -1.58 43.24
N ILE A 300 4.10 -0.84 44.27
CA ILE A 300 4.80 -0.68 45.54
C ILE A 300 3.93 -1.30 46.62
N MET A 301 4.51 -2.05 47.55
CA MET A 301 3.82 -2.57 48.72
C MET A 301 4.66 -2.36 49.99
N PRO A 302 4.04 -2.37 51.19
CA PRO A 302 4.79 -2.49 52.44
C PRO A 302 5.66 -3.75 52.43
N ASP A 303 6.89 -3.67 52.95
CA ASP A 303 7.75 -4.84 53.06
C ASP A 303 7.11 -5.87 54.00
N PRO A 304 6.90 -7.14 53.57
CA PRO A 304 6.39 -8.20 54.44
C PRO A 304 7.20 -8.39 55.74
N ASP A 305 8.49 -8.06 55.73
CA ASP A 305 9.37 -8.20 56.89
C ASP A 305 9.49 -6.90 57.73
N ASP A 306 9.06 -5.75 57.20
CA ASP A 306 9.15 -4.43 57.84
C ASP A 306 8.09 -3.46 57.28
N ALA A 307 6.95 -3.37 57.96
CA ALA A 307 5.80 -2.58 57.50
C ALA A 307 6.05 -1.06 57.42
N GLU A 308 7.15 -0.54 58.00
CA GLU A 308 7.53 0.88 57.88
C GLU A 308 8.23 1.18 56.54
N ARG A 309 8.68 0.15 55.83
CA ARG A 309 9.40 0.28 54.56
C ARG A 309 8.55 -0.18 53.40
N HIS A 310 8.83 0.38 52.22
CA HIS A 310 8.11 0.06 51.01
C HIS A 310 9.07 -0.56 50.00
N VAL A 311 8.59 -1.56 49.25
CA VAL A 311 9.36 -2.29 48.24
C VAL A 311 8.60 -2.33 46.93
N ILE A 312 9.34 -2.41 45.82
CA ILE A 312 8.74 -2.74 44.53
C ILE A 312 8.24 -4.18 44.61
N ALA A 313 6.98 -4.40 44.24
CA ALA A 313 6.37 -5.71 44.18
C ALA A 313 6.43 -6.26 42.75
N GLN A 314 6.64 -7.57 42.62
CA GLN A 314 6.56 -8.29 41.36
C GLN A 314 5.76 -9.57 41.61
N ARG A 315 5.03 -10.02 40.59
CA ARG A 315 4.35 -11.32 40.62
C ARG A 315 5.38 -12.43 40.42
N ASP A 316 5.43 -13.38 41.35
CA ASP A 316 6.25 -14.57 41.22
C ASP A 316 5.70 -15.42 40.05
N PRO A 317 6.50 -15.74 39.03
CA PRO A 317 6.04 -16.49 37.85
C PRO A 317 5.61 -17.93 38.18
N ASP A 318 6.10 -18.52 39.28
CA ASP A 318 5.81 -19.91 39.64
C ASP A 318 4.58 -20.05 40.55
N THR A 319 4.32 -19.06 41.41
CA THR A 319 3.21 -19.10 42.39
C THR A 319 2.09 -18.11 42.10
N GLY A 320 2.34 -17.11 41.26
CA GLY A 320 1.40 -16.01 41.00
C GLY A 320 1.22 -15.06 42.19
N GLU A 321 1.96 -15.25 43.30
CA GLU A 321 1.87 -14.38 44.48
C GLU A 321 2.71 -13.11 44.30
N LEU A 322 2.31 -12.03 44.98
CA LEU A 322 3.10 -10.80 45.01
C LEU A 322 4.24 -10.93 45.99
N VAL A 323 5.46 -10.84 45.46
CA VAL A 323 6.70 -10.92 46.22
C VAL A 323 7.55 -9.65 46.03
N PRO A 324 8.38 -9.27 47.01
CA PRO A 324 9.32 -8.17 46.84
C PRO A 324 10.27 -8.43 45.66
N ALA A 325 10.30 -7.51 44.70
CA ALA A 325 11.21 -7.56 43.57
C ALA A 325 12.66 -7.52 44.06
N ARG A 326 13.48 -8.45 43.58
CA ARG A 326 14.89 -8.57 43.97
C ARG A 326 15.82 -8.20 42.82
N ARG A 327 16.95 -7.55 43.16
CA ARG A 327 18.06 -7.31 42.22
C ARG A 327 19.37 -7.60 42.92
N ARG A 328 20.23 -8.44 42.30
CA ARG A 328 21.48 -8.93 42.90
C ARG A 328 21.28 -9.55 44.30
N GLY A 329 20.13 -10.18 44.53
CA GLY A 329 19.79 -10.85 45.79
C GLY A 329 19.16 -9.96 46.87
N GLY A 330 19.19 -8.62 46.74
CA GLY A 330 18.56 -7.68 47.67
C GLY A 330 17.16 -7.24 47.23
N LYS A 331 16.27 -6.94 48.18
CA LYS A 331 14.96 -6.32 47.93
C LYS A 331 15.12 -4.90 47.41
N ARG A 332 14.25 -4.47 46.50
CA ARG A 332 14.27 -3.13 45.92
C ARG A 332 13.40 -2.17 46.74
N TYR A 333 14.02 -1.50 47.70
CA TYR A 333 13.34 -0.52 48.54
C TYR A 333 13.06 0.80 47.81
N VAL A 334 11.98 1.45 48.22
CA VAL A 334 11.55 2.75 47.71
C VAL A 334 11.24 3.69 48.86
N ILE A 335 11.60 4.95 48.68
CA ILE A 335 11.39 6.02 49.64
C ILE A 335 10.50 7.09 49.03
N LYS A 336 9.65 7.69 49.86
CA LYS A 336 8.82 8.83 49.49
C LYS A 336 9.67 10.11 49.55
N ALA A 337 10.13 10.59 48.40
CA ALA A 337 10.87 11.85 48.26
C ALA A 337 9.91 13.03 48.04
N ARG A 338 10.44 14.27 48.07
CA ARG A 338 9.66 15.51 47.86
C ARG A 338 8.95 15.56 46.50
N GLU A 339 9.51 14.91 45.48
CA GLU A 339 9.00 14.92 44.10
C GLU A 339 8.26 13.61 43.72
N GLY A 340 8.01 12.73 44.69
CA GLY A 340 7.37 11.43 44.47
C GLY A 340 8.20 10.27 45.00
N TRP A 341 7.90 9.05 44.56
CA TRP A 341 8.60 7.85 44.99
C TRP A 341 9.91 7.65 44.22
N ALA A 342 10.98 7.29 44.93
CA ALA A 342 12.28 7.03 44.35
C ALA A 342 12.88 5.74 44.93
N LEU A 343 13.74 5.07 44.15
CA LEU A 343 14.52 3.96 44.66
C LEU A 343 15.42 4.42 45.81
N GLU A 344 15.36 3.71 46.94
CA GLU A 344 16.39 3.82 47.96
C GLU A 344 17.69 3.29 47.32
N LYS A 345 18.74 4.11 47.30
CA LYS A 345 19.97 3.84 46.54
C LYS A 345 20.49 2.41 46.80
N GLU A 346 20.65 1.62 45.73
CA GLU A 346 21.32 0.31 45.73
C GLU A 346 22.81 0.40 46.08
#